data_AF-A0A1H1RT25-F1
#
_entry.id   AF-A0A1H1RT25-F1
#
_cell.length_a   1.000
_cell.length_b   1.000
_cell.length_c   1.000
_cell.angle_alpha   90.00
_cell.angle_beta   90.00
_cell.angle_gamma   90.00
#
_symmetry.space_group_name_H-M   'P 1'
#
loop_
_entity.id
_entity.type
_entity.pdbx_description
1 polymer ?
#
loop_
_entity_poly.entity_id
_entity_poly.type
_entity_poly.pdbx_seq_one_letter_code
_entity_poly.pdbx_strand_id
1 'polypeptide(L)'
;MATPFKTPTPRMWLADFKAILALSPVSADGVRELVYSRYPDAPWAEEYRFTIWHAYCYLTKHHLDWENLGLTVIGKKNALLKDSLLVALYTPFLSSPLETMSELDFPVQEIAERAHAIEGKSKRAYQ
;
A
#
# COMPACT_ATOMS: atom_id res chain seq x y z
N MET A 1 -17.55 26.22 1.27
CA MET A 1 -17.88 25.26 2.34
C MET A 1 -16.77 24.22 2.38
N ALA A 2 -15.95 24.21 3.43
CA ALA A 2 -14.99 23.13 3.63
C ALA A 2 -15.79 21.87 3.97
N THR A 3 -15.82 20.89 3.08
CA THR A 3 -16.32 19.55 3.42
C THR A 3 -15.62 19.12 4.71
N PRO A 4 -16.35 18.65 5.74
CA PRO A 4 -15.71 18.20 6.98
C PRO A 4 -14.64 17.19 6.60
N PHE A 5 -13.41 17.39 7.08
CA PHE A 5 -12.32 16.47 6.86
C PHE A 5 -12.77 15.10 7.37
N LYS A 6 -13.18 14.21 6.45
CA LYS A 6 -13.59 12.87 6.82
C LYS A 6 -12.42 12.23 7.53
N THR A 7 -12.66 11.74 8.74
CA THR A 7 -11.70 10.88 9.43
C THR A 7 -11.29 9.78 8.45
N PRO A 8 -9.99 9.59 8.21
CA PRO A 8 -9.55 8.63 7.23
C PRO A 8 -10.04 7.25 7.61
N THR A 9 -10.42 6.47 6.60
CA THR A 9 -10.72 5.07 6.79
C THR A 9 -9.60 4.22 6.17
N PRO A 10 -9.30 3.05 6.75
CA PRO A 10 -8.47 2.02 6.14
C PRO A 10 -8.66 1.81 4.62
N ARG A 11 -9.93 1.83 4.18
CA ARG A 11 -10.29 1.64 2.77
C ARG A 11 -9.91 2.83 1.90
N MET A 12 -10.01 4.06 2.43
CA MET A 12 -9.64 5.27 1.69
C MET A 12 -8.15 5.29 1.39
N TRP A 13 -7.31 5.03 2.38
CA TRP A 13 -5.87 5.08 2.16
C TRP A 13 -5.36 3.96 1.25
N LEU A 14 -5.92 2.75 1.33
CA LEU A 14 -5.62 1.68 0.37
C LEU A 14 -6.00 2.08 -1.07
N ALA A 15 -7.15 2.73 -1.25
CA ALA A 15 -7.57 3.23 -2.56
C ALA A 15 -6.64 4.34 -3.08
N ASP A 16 -6.20 5.23 -2.20
CA ASP A 16 -5.23 6.29 -2.54
C ASP A 16 -3.88 5.69 -2.93
N PHE A 17 -3.39 4.69 -2.19
CA PHE A 17 -2.14 4.00 -2.50
C PHE A 17 -2.17 3.33 -3.88
N LYS A 18 -3.26 2.62 -4.19
CA LYS A 18 -3.50 2.04 -5.52
C LYS A 18 -3.49 3.11 -6.62
N ALA A 19 -4.18 4.22 -6.39
CA ALA A 19 -4.23 5.32 -7.36
C ALA A 19 -2.85 5.97 -7.56
N ILE A 20 -2.05 6.13 -6.51
CA ILE A 20 -0.68 6.67 -6.59
C ILE A 20 0.22 5.73 -7.40
N LEU A 21 0.18 4.42 -7.12
CA LEU A 21 0.96 3.43 -7.87
C LEU A 21 0.54 3.33 -9.34
N ALA A 22 -0.73 3.58 -9.66
CA ALA A 22 -1.21 3.61 -11.04
C ALA A 22 -0.75 4.85 -11.82
N LEU A 23 -0.47 5.95 -11.11
CA LEU A 23 -0.11 7.25 -11.70
C LEU A 23 1.41 7.50 -11.72
N SER A 24 2.16 6.86 -10.84
CA SER A 24 3.61 7.04 -10.75
C SER A 24 4.36 5.83 -11.31
N PRO A 25 4.86 5.91 -12.56
CA PRO A 25 5.81 4.93 -13.05
C PRO A 25 7.15 5.18 -12.35
N VAL A 26 7.33 4.53 -11.20
CA VAL A 26 8.62 4.07 -10.65
C VAL A 26 9.56 5.13 -10.04
N SER A 27 9.30 6.44 -10.09
CA SER A 27 10.17 7.42 -9.39
C SER A 27 9.71 7.68 -7.95
N ALA A 28 10.64 7.53 -7.00
CA ALA A 28 10.40 7.82 -5.59
C ALA A 28 9.97 9.28 -5.37
N ASP A 29 10.56 10.22 -6.11
CA ASP A 29 10.21 11.64 -6.03
C ASP A 29 8.78 11.90 -6.54
N GLY A 30 8.36 11.27 -7.65
CA GLY A 30 7.00 11.41 -8.16
C GLY A 30 5.95 10.84 -7.21
N VAL A 31 6.24 9.71 -6.57
CA VAL A 31 5.38 9.18 -5.50
C VAL A 31 5.32 10.14 -4.32
N ARG A 32 6.45 10.69 -3.90
CA ARG A 32 6.52 11.64 -2.78
C ARG A 32 5.68 12.88 -3.05
N GLU A 33 5.80 13.48 -4.23
CA GLU A 33 5.00 14.65 -4.62
C GLU A 33 3.49 14.37 -4.62
N LEU A 34 3.07 13.23 -5.16
CA LEU A 34 1.66 12.81 -5.17
C LEU A 34 1.12 12.58 -3.76
N VAL A 35 1.93 12.01 -2.86
CA VAL A 35 1.55 11.78 -1.46
C VAL A 35 1.39 13.11 -0.72
N TYR A 36 2.36 14.02 -0.85
CA TYR A 36 2.36 15.29 -0.12
C TYR A 36 1.29 16.27 -0.62
N SER A 37 0.92 16.22 -1.90
CA SER A 37 -0.07 17.12 -2.51
C SER A 37 -1.53 16.71 -2.27
N ARG A 38 -1.82 15.47 -1.89
CA ARG A 38 -3.20 14.95 -1.85
C ARG A 38 -4.04 15.52 -0.71
N TYR A 39 -3.44 15.63 0.47
CA TYR A 39 -4.08 16.16 1.67
C TYR A 39 -3.13 17.16 2.34
N PRO A 40 -2.99 18.39 1.80
CA PRO A 40 -2.03 19.36 2.31
C PRO A 40 -2.39 19.86 3.72
N ASP A 41 -3.70 20.09 3.95
CA ASP A 41 -4.22 20.78 5.14
C ASP A 41 -5.01 19.87 6.11
N ALA A 42 -4.98 18.55 5.89
CA ALA A 42 -5.69 17.62 6.76
C ALA A 42 -4.94 17.47 8.10
N PRO A 43 -5.65 17.41 9.26
CA PRO A 43 -5.00 17.26 10.56
C PRO A 43 -4.27 15.91 10.74
N TRP A 44 -4.59 14.92 9.90
CA TRP A 44 -3.98 13.59 9.83
C TRP A 44 -3.02 13.45 8.63
N ALA A 45 -2.68 14.53 7.94
CA ALA A 45 -1.87 14.49 6.72
C ALA A 45 -0.48 13.88 6.95
N GLU A 46 0.14 14.17 8.10
CA GLU A 46 1.46 13.63 8.45
C GLU A 46 1.43 12.11 8.59
N GLU A 47 0.43 11.59 9.31
CA GLU A 47 0.16 10.16 9.44
C GLU A 47 -0.02 9.50 8.07
N TYR A 48 -0.89 10.07 7.23
CA TYR A 48 -1.09 9.58 5.87
C TYR A 48 0.21 9.56 5.05
N ARG A 49 0.98 10.66 5.07
CA ARG A 49 2.24 10.78 4.32
C ARG A 49 3.23 9.71 4.78
N PHE A 50 3.37 9.53 6.08
CA PHE A 50 4.28 8.56 6.68
C PHE A 50 3.89 7.13 6.31
N THR A 51 2.62 6.75 6.47
CA THR A 51 2.11 5.41 6.15
C THR A 51 2.27 5.06 4.68
N ILE A 52 1.81 5.93 3.77
CA ILE A 52 1.84 5.64 2.33
C ILE A 52 3.29 5.60 1.82
N TRP A 53 4.15 6.51 2.31
CA TRP A 53 5.55 6.54 1.93
C TRP A 53 6.31 5.29 2.37
N HIS A 54 6.13 4.85 3.61
CA HIS A 54 6.77 3.63 4.10
C HIS A 54 6.29 2.38 3.36
N ALA A 55 4.99 2.28 3.07
CA ALA A 55 4.45 1.19 2.27
C ALA A 55 5.07 1.15 0.86
N TYR A 56 5.27 2.30 0.22
CA TYR A 56 5.97 2.41 -1.06
C TYR A 56 7.43 1.97 -0.97
N CYS A 57 8.19 2.52 -0.01
CA CYS A 57 9.60 2.18 0.18
C CYS A 57 9.79 0.68 0.40
N TYR A 58 8.98 0.07 1.26
CA TYR A 58 9.03 -1.37 1.53
C TYR A 58 8.71 -2.19 0.26
N LEU A 59 7.69 -1.79 -0.49
CA LEU A 59 7.34 -2.44 -1.76
C LEU A 59 8.50 -2.43 -2.75
N THR A 60 9.17 -1.28 -2.91
CA THR A 60 10.31 -1.13 -3.83
C THR A 60 11.56 -1.88 -3.37
N LYS A 61 11.85 -1.89 -2.06
CA LYS A 61 12.97 -2.63 -1.46
C LYS A 61 12.89 -4.13 -1.75
N HIS A 62 11.68 -4.69 -1.72
CA HIS A 62 11.43 -6.12 -1.84
C HIS A 62 10.88 -6.56 -3.22
N HIS A 63 11.02 -5.74 -4.26
CA HIS A 63 10.41 -5.99 -5.56
C HIS A 63 10.78 -7.37 -6.17
N LEU A 64 12.05 -7.79 -6.06
CA LEU A 64 12.51 -9.10 -6.54
C LEU A 64 11.90 -10.24 -5.73
N ASP A 65 11.74 -10.07 -4.42
CA ASP A 65 11.12 -11.09 -3.57
C ASP A 65 9.65 -11.31 -3.97
N TRP A 66 8.91 -10.23 -4.25
CA TRP A 66 7.52 -10.32 -4.71
C TRP A 66 7.39 -10.97 -6.09
N GLU A 67 8.36 -10.73 -6.98
CA GLU A 67 8.43 -11.40 -8.27
C GLU A 67 8.66 -12.91 -8.12
N ASN A 68 9.63 -13.29 -7.28
CA ASN A 68 9.93 -14.70 -6.99
C ASN A 68 8.73 -15.43 -6.35
N LEU A 69 7.93 -14.71 -5.55
CA LEU A 69 6.72 -15.23 -4.89
C LEU A 69 5.48 -15.19 -5.81
N GLY A 70 5.59 -14.70 -7.04
CA GLY A 70 4.47 -14.61 -7.99
C GLY A 70 3.37 -13.65 -7.53
N LEU A 71 3.73 -12.61 -6.78
CA LEU A 71 2.85 -11.55 -6.29
C LEU A 71 2.92 -10.27 -7.13
N THR A 72 3.84 -10.22 -8.10
CA THR A 72 3.85 -9.26 -9.20
C THR A 72 3.27 -9.91 -10.46
N VAL A 73 2.50 -9.16 -11.27
CA VAL A 73 2.15 -9.55 -12.63
C VAL A 73 2.97 -8.70 -13.58
N ILE A 74 3.99 -9.30 -14.19
CA ILE A 74 4.86 -8.61 -15.15
C ILE A 74 4.15 -8.57 -16.50
N GLY A 75 3.54 -7.42 -16.79
CA GLY A 75 3.11 -7.04 -18.14
C GLY A 75 4.07 -6.01 -18.73
N LYS A 76 4.17 -5.96 -20.07
CA LYS A 76 5.18 -5.22 -20.86
C LYS A 76 5.42 -3.74 -20.55
N LYS A 77 4.65 -3.10 -19.67
CA LYS A 77 4.88 -1.70 -19.25
C LYS A 77 4.53 -1.39 -17.80
N ASN A 78 4.01 -2.34 -17.01
CA ASN A 78 3.66 -2.14 -15.60
C ASN A 78 3.76 -3.48 -14.87
N ALA A 79 4.53 -3.52 -13.78
CA ALA A 79 4.37 -4.58 -12.78
C ALA A 79 3.02 -4.33 -12.08
N LEU A 80 1.97 -4.99 -12.55
CA LEU A 80 0.67 -4.97 -11.88
C LEU A 80 0.82 -5.83 -10.63
N LEU A 81 1.13 -5.19 -9.50
CA LEU A 81 1.11 -5.83 -8.19
C LEU A 81 -0.28 -6.42 -7.97
N LYS A 82 -0.35 -7.65 -7.44
CA LYS A 82 -1.66 -8.23 -7.12
C LYS A 82 -2.33 -7.40 -6.01
N ASP A 83 -3.63 -7.20 -6.16
CA ASP A 83 -4.44 -6.48 -5.18
C ASP A 83 -4.34 -7.07 -3.76
N SER A 84 -4.16 -8.38 -3.67
CA SER A 84 -3.93 -9.13 -2.44
C SER A 84 -2.63 -8.73 -1.72
N LEU A 85 -1.55 -8.48 -2.46
CA LEU A 85 -0.28 -7.98 -1.93
C LEU A 85 -0.47 -6.56 -1.38
N LEU A 86 -1.16 -5.69 -2.13
CA LEU A 86 -1.45 -4.32 -1.67
C LEU A 86 -2.30 -4.33 -0.40
N VAL A 87 -3.33 -5.18 -0.33
CA VAL A 87 -4.13 -5.34 0.88
C VAL A 87 -3.26 -5.88 2.02
N ALA A 88 -2.44 -6.91 1.79
CA ALA A 88 -1.60 -7.51 2.83
C ALA A 88 -0.54 -6.55 3.37
N LEU A 89 0.11 -5.79 2.49
CA LEU A 89 1.02 -4.69 2.85
C LEU A 89 0.30 -3.62 3.64
N TYR A 90 -0.94 -3.30 3.26
CA TYR A 90 -1.67 -2.22 3.89
C TYR A 90 -2.31 -2.60 5.23
N THR A 91 -2.66 -3.87 5.41
CA THR A 91 -3.40 -4.40 6.58
C THR A 91 -2.74 -4.12 7.93
N PRO A 92 -1.41 -4.25 8.11
CA PRO A 92 -0.74 -3.84 9.35
C PRO A 92 -0.98 -2.36 9.70
N PHE A 93 -1.02 -1.48 8.69
CA PHE A 93 -1.31 -0.05 8.87
C PHE A 93 -2.78 0.25 9.16
N LEU A 94 -3.68 -0.73 9.02
CA LEU A 94 -5.10 -0.59 9.38
C LEU A 94 -5.38 -0.94 10.84
N SER A 95 -4.40 -1.55 11.52
CA SER A 95 -4.61 -2.28 12.77
C SER A 95 -3.77 -1.74 13.93
N SER A 96 -2.68 -1.02 13.68
CA SER A 96 -1.72 -0.56 14.70
C SER A 96 -1.52 0.95 14.68
N PRO A 97 -1.33 1.58 15.86
CA PRO A 97 -0.96 2.98 15.97
C PRO A 97 0.46 3.23 15.43
N LEU A 98 0.60 4.33 14.70
CA LEU A 98 1.80 4.81 14.01
C LEU A 98 3.12 4.71 14.79
N GLU A 99 3.09 4.84 16.12
CA GLU A 99 4.29 4.90 16.97
C GLU A 99 5.16 3.63 16.91
N THR A 100 4.63 2.50 16.42
CA THR A 100 5.38 1.24 16.27
C THR A 100 6.07 1.05 14.92
N MET A 101 5.94 2.01 14.00
CA MET A 101 6.33 1.82 12.59
C MET A 101 7.80 2.06 12.27
N SER A 102 8.57 2.73 13.13
CA SER A 102 9.97 3.09 12.84
C SER A 102 10.90 1.88 12.68
N GLU A 103 10.46 0.67 13.09
CA GLU A 103 11.30 -0.54 13.14
C GLU A 103 10.75 -1.74 12.34
N LEU A 104 9.60 -1.62 11.66
CA LEU A 104 8.93 -2.77 11.07
C LEU A 104 9.48 -3.12 9.68
N ASP A 105 10.62 -3.82 9.65
CA ASP A 105 10.98 -4.69 8.52
C ASP A 105 10.11 -5.95 8.63
N PHE A 106 8.85 -5.84 8.21
CA PHE A 106 7.95 -6.99 8.22
C PHE A 106 8.55 -8.12 7.39
N PRO A 107 8.45 -9.39 7.81
CA PRO A 107 8.96 -10.49 7.03
C PRO A 107 8.15 -10.63 5.73
N VAL A 108 8.85 -10.57 4.59
CA VAL A 108 8.27 -10.68 3.24
C VAL A 108 7.34 -11.88 3.13
N GLN A 109 7.75 -13.01 3.69
CA GLN A 109 7.06 -14.29 3.65
C GLN A 109 5.72 -14.23 4.39
N GLU A 110 5.64 -13.55 5.52
CA GLU A 110 4.37 -13.40 6.26
C GLU A 110 3.36 -12.56 5.46
N ILE A 111 3.82 -11.50 4.80
CA ILE A 111 2.96 -10.67 3.94
C ILE A 111 2.51 -11.48 2.72
N ALA A 112 3.40 -12.28 2.13
CA ALA A 112 3.08 -13.15 1.02
C ALA A 112 2.05 -14.23 1.39
N GLU A 113 2.21 -14.88 2.54
CA GLU A 113 1.25 -15.84 3.08
C GLU A 113 -0.13 -15.21 3.29
N ARG A 114 -0.18 -14.00 3.87
CA ARG A 114 -1.42 -13.23 4.03
C ARG A 114 -2.04 -12.90 2.67
N ALA A 115 -1.25 -12.46 1.69
CA ALA A 115 -1.72 -12.16 0.35
C ALA A 115 -2.35 -13.40 -0.32
N HIS A 116 -1.65 -14.55 -0.27
CA HIS A 116 -2.18 -15.81 -0.80
C HIS A 116 -3.43 -16.29 -0.06
N ALA A 117 -3.50 -16.14 1.26
CA ALA A 117 -4.70 -16.46 2.03
C ALA A 117 -5.91 -15.61 1.62
N ILE A 118 -5.71 -14.32 1.32
CA ILE A 118 -6.76 -13.43 0.80
C ILE A 118 -7.24 -13.90 -0.58
N GLU A 119 -6.32 -14.27 -1.48
CA GLU A 119 -6.66 -14.82 -2.80
C GLU A 119 -7.44 -16.13 -2.70
N GLY A 120 -7.01 -17.03 -1.83
CA GLY A 120 -7.67 -18.30 -1.57
C GLY A 120 -9.09 -18.14 -1.02
N LYS A 121 -9.31 -17.15 -0.14
CA LYS A 121 -10.64 -16.79 0.38
C LYS A 121 -11.54 -16.19 -0.72
N SER A 122 -10.99 -15.32 -1.56
CA SER A 122 -11.73 -14.73 -2.69
C SER A 122 -12.22 -15.81 -3.65
N LYS A 123 -11.39 -16.80 -4.00
CA LYS A 123 -11.78 -17.91 -4.88
C LYS A 123 -12.87 -18.82 -4.28
N ARG A 124 -12.86 -19.04 -2.96
CA ARG A 124 -13.89 -19.85 -2.27
C ARG A 124 -15.23 -19.12 -2.10
N ALA A 125 -15.24 -17.79 -2.12
CA ALA A 125 -16.48 -17.01 -1.98
C ALA A 125 -17.34 -17.00 -3.27
N TYR A 126 -16.79 -17.44 -4.40
CA TYR A 126 -17.45 -17.52 -5.70
C TYR A 126 -17.65 -18.96 -6.20
N GLN A 127 -17.44 -19.96 -5.34
CA GLN A 127 -17.80 -21.36 -5.58
C GLN A 127 -19.01 -21.74 -4.73
#